data_AF-A0A385ELP7-F1
#
_entry.id   AF-A0A385ELP7-F1
#
_cell.length_a   1.000
_cell.length_b   1.000
_cell.length_c   1.000
_cell.angle_alpha   90.00
_cell.angle_beta   90.00
_cell.angle_gamma   90.00
#
_symmetry.space_group_name_H-M   'P 1'
#
loop_
_entity.id
_entity.type
_entity.pdbx_description
1 polymer ?
#
loop_
_entity_poly.entity_id
_entity_poly.type
_entity_poly.pdbx_seq_one_letter_code
_entity_poly.pdbx_strand_id
1 'polypeptide(L)' 'MEKVILEQMQQEITNLQARIGSAEYLIKFLYQRLPKHEIEELDKEMSESLKSYGEDSIVGEILSEGLRLLRK' A
#
# COMPACT_ATOMS: atom_id res chain seq x y z
N MET A 1 30.73 16.96 -5.68
CA MET A 1 30.14 16.54 -4.39
C MET A 1 28.63 16.53 -4.48
N GLU A 2 27.99 17.66 -4.80
CA GLU A 2 26.53 17.74 -5.00
C GLU A 2 25.97 16.80 -6.07
N LYS A 3 26.67 16.65 -7.20
CA LYS A 3 26.23 15.74 -8.28
C LYS A 3 26.14 14.27 -7.84
N VAL A 4 27.08 13.82 -7.00
CA VAL A 4 27.10 12.43 -6.49
C VAL A 4 25.94 12.20 -5.53
N ILE A 5 25.62 13.19 -4.69
CA ILE A 5 24.48 13.12 -3.77
C ILE A 5 23.15 13.05 -4.56
N LEU A 6 23.01 13.86 -5.61
CA LEU A 6 21.83 13.84 -6.48
C LEU A 6 21.64 12.49 -7.17
N GLU A 7 22.70 11.89 -7.69
CA GLU A 7 22.66 10.57 -8.34
C GLU A 7 22.27 9.47 -7.33
N GLN A 8 22.79 9.54 -6.10
CA GLN A 8 22.40 8.62 -5.02
C GLN A 8 20.91 8.76 -4.66
N MET A 9 20.42 9.99 -4.48
CA MET A 9 19.00 10.23 -4.19
C MET A 9 18.09 9.72 -5.32
N GLN A 10 18.47 9.92 -6.59
CA GLN A 10 17.71 9.41 -7.73
C GLN A 10 17.65 7.88 -7.74
N GLN A 11 18.77 7.22 -7.41
CA GLN A 11 18.80 5.75 -7.31
C GLN A 11 17.93 5.24 -6.16
N GLU A 12 17.94 5.91 -5.01
CA GLU A 12 17.09 5.56 -3.88
C GLU A 12 15.60 5.72 -4.22
N ILE A 13 15.23 6.82 -4.88
CA ILE A 13 13.85 7.04 -5.35
C ILE A 13 13.44 5.93 -6.33
N THR A 14 14.30 5.59 -7.28
CA THR A 14 14.03 4.51 -8.25
C THR A 14 13.84 3.17 -7.54
N ASN A 15 14.66 2.87 -6.54
CA ASN A 15 14.54 1.65 -5.74
C ASN A 15 13.23 1.62 -4.94
N LEU A 16 12.82 2.75 -4.37
CA LEU A 16 11.55 2.88 -3.66
C LEU A 16 10.36 2.68 -4.59
N GLN A 17 10.37 3.32 -5.77
CA GLN A 17 9.33 3.15 -6.79
C GLN A 17 9.21 1.70 -7.25
N ALA A 18 10.33 1.02 -7.50
CA ALA A 18 10.33 -0.39 -7.89
C ALA A 18 9.74 -1.29 -6.78
N ARG A 19 10.06 -1.02 -5.51
CA ARG A 19 9.51 -1.76 -4.37
C ARG A 19 8.00 -1.55 -4.22
N ILE A 20 7.54 -0.30 -4.32
CA ILE A 20 6.11 0.05 -4.28
C ILE A 20 5.37 -0.66 -5.41
N GLY A 21 5.84 -0.53 -6.65
CA GLY A 21 5.19 -1.18 -7.80
C GLY A 21 5.16 -2.71 -7.70
N SER A 22 6.23 -3.32 -7.17
CA SER A 22 6.27 -4.77 -6.96
C SER A 22 5.27 -5.22 -5.88
N ALA A 23 5.14 -4.46 -4.80
CA ALA A 23 4.17 -4.74 -3.75
C ALA A 23 2.73 -4.58 -4.26
N GLU A 24 2.42 -3.51 -4.98
CA GLU A 24 1.10 -3.31 -5.60
C GLU A 24 0.75 -4.44 -6.57
N TYR A 25 1.70 -4.89 -7.39
CA TYR A 25 1.50 -5.98 -8.33
C TYR A 25 1.24 -7.31 -7.60
N LEU A 26 2.05 -7.62 -6.57
CA LEU A 26 1.86 -8.82 -5.76
C LEU A 26 0.50 -8.84 -5.08
N ILE A 27 0.08 -7.72 -4.49
CA ILE A 27 -1.25 -7.59 -3.85
C ILE A 27 -2.35 -7.85 -4.88
N LYS A 28 -2.31 -7.20 -6.05
CA LYS A 28 -3.30 -7.43 -7.12
C LYS A 28 -3.34 -8.89 -7.58
N PHE A 29 -2.17 -9.50 -7.73
CA PHE A 29 -2.05 -10.89 -8.15
C PHE A 29 -2.67 -11.86 -7.12
N LEU A 30 -2.42 -11.63 -5.84
CA LEU A 30 -3.01 -12.42 -4.76
C LEU A 30 -4.53 -12.18 -4.66
N TYR A 31 -4.96 -10.92 -4.75
CA TYR A 31 -6.37 -10.53 -4.73
C TYR A 31 -7.20 -11.23 -5.80
N GLN A 32 -6.69 -11.31 -7.03
CA GLN A 32 -7.37 -12.02 -8.14
C GLN A 32 -7.59 -13.51 -7.89
N ARG A 33 -6.93 -14.09 -6.89
CA ARG A 33 -7.03 -15.51 -6.51
C ARG A 33 -7.81 -15.73 -5.21
N LEU A 34 -8.16 -14.66 -4.49
CA LEU A 34 -8.94 -14.77 -3.26
C LEU A 34 -10.43 -14.97 -3.57
N PRO A 35 -11.13 -15.83 -2.83
CA PRO A 35 -12.57 -15.90 -2.87
C PRO A 35 -13.21 -14.55 -2.49
N LYS A 36 -14.35 -14.21 -3.12
CA LYS A 36 -15.04 -12.93 -2.90
C LYS A 36 -15.40 -12.67 -1.43
N HIS A 37 -15.75 -13.71 -0.68
CA HIS A 37 -16.11 -13.57 0.74
C HIS A 37 -14.91 -13.19 1.62
N GLU A 38 -13.71 -13.73 1.35
CA GLU A 38 -12.49 -13.37 2.08
C GLU A 38 -12.09 -11.91 1.83
N ILE A 39 -12.33 -11.42 0.61
CA ILE A 39 -12.15 -10.01 0.24
C ILE A 39 -13.10 -9.10 1.03
N GLU A 40 -14.37 -9.50 1.14
CA GLU A 40 -15.39 -8.76 1.89
C GLU A 40 -15.08 -8.72 3.40
N GLU A 41 -14.55 -9.82 3.95
CA GLU A 41 -14.08 -9.89 5.34
C GLU A 41 -12.88 -8.94 5.57
N LEU A 42 -11.88 -8.97 4.69
CA LEU A 42 -10.74 -8.05 4.76
C LEU A 42 -11.16 -6.57 4.69
N ASP A 43 -12.08 -6.22 3.77
CA ASP A 43 -12.59 -4.85 3.66
C ASP A 43 -13.25 -4.38 4.95
N LYS A 44 -14.03 -5.27 5.59
CA LYS A 44 -14.71 -5.00 6.85
C LYS A 44 -13.70 -4.81 7.99
N GLU A 45 -12.77 -5.74 8.17
CA GLU A 45 -11.76 -5.67 9.24
C GLU A 45 -10.88 -4.42 9.12
N MET A 46 -10.46 -4.09 7.90
CA MET A 46 -9.67 -2.88 7.64
C MET A 46 -10.48 -1.61 7.90
N SER A 47 -11.76 -1.58 7.50
CA SER A 47 -12.64 -0.44 7.76
C SER A 47 -12.93 -0.24 9.25
N GLU A 48 -13.09 -1.31 10.02
CA GLU A 48 -13.26 -1.27 11.48
C GLU A 48 -11.97 -0.82 12.18
N SER A 49 -10.82 -1.29 11.70
CA SER A 49 -9.51 -0.86 12.19
C SER A 49 -9.29 0.63 11.90
N LEU A 50 -9.63 1.12 10.71
CA LEU A 50 -9.49 2.52 10.34
C LEU A 50 -10.30 3.44 11.26
N LYS A 51 -11.54 3.05 11.60
CA LYS A 51 -12.37 3.78 12.58
C LYS A 51 -11.73 3.83 13.97
N SER A 52 -10.99 2.78 14.34
CA SER A 52 -10.36 2.67 15.66
C SER A 52 -9.09 3.50 15.77
N TYR A 53 -8.26 3.52 14.73
CA TYR A 53 -7.01 4.30 14.71
C TYR A 53 -7.20 5.77 14.32
N GLY A 54 -8.29 6.09 13.60
CA GLY A 54 -8.56 7.42 13.06
C GLY A 54 -7.84 7.65 11.72
N GLU A 55 -8.51 8.33 10.80
CA GLU A 55 -8.03 8.58 9.43
C GLU A 55 -6.74 9.42 9.39
N ASP A 56 -6.57 10.33 10.35
CA ASP A 56 -5.40 11.23 10.44
C ASP A 56 -4.15 10.56 11.05
N SER A 57 -4.23 9.28 11.44
CA SER A 57 -3.08 8.55 11.97
C SER A 57 -2.25 7.93 10.85
N ILE A 58 -0.95 7.72 11.08
CA ILE A 58 -0.07 7.00 10.12
C ILE A 58 -0.65 5.62 9.79
N VAL A 59 -1.22 4.92 10.78
CA VAL A 59 -1.87 3.63 10.57
C VAL A 59 -3.14 3.80 9.73
N GLY A 60 -3.91 4.86 9.97
CA GLY A 60 -5.08 5.22 9.20
C GLY A 60 -4.78 5.53 7.73
N GLU A 61 -3.69 6.25 7.44
CA GLU A 61 -3.22 6.49 6.08
C GLU A 61 -2.88 5.18 5.35
N ILE A 62 -2.16 4.27 6.03
CA ILE A 62 -1.82 2.95 5.49
C ILE A 62 -3.08 2.12 5.21
N LEU A 63 -4.01 2.08 6.16
CA LEU A 63 -5.27 1.35 6.01
C LEU A 63 -6.15 1.93 4.89
N SER A 64 -6.19 3.25 4.77
CA SER A 64 -6.94 3.96 3.72
C SER A 64 -6.40 3.63 2.33
N GLU A 65 -5.07 3.62 2.18
CA GLU A 65 -4.42 3.26 0.92
C GLU A 65 -4.63 1.77 0.59
N GLY A 66 -4.55 0.90 1.59
CA GLY A 66 -4.85 -0.52 1.44
C GLY A 66 -6.30 -0.77 0.99
N LEU A 67 -7.28 -0.11 1.62
CA LEU A 67 -8.70 -0.16 1.21
C LEU A 67 -8.90 0.38 -0.22
N ARG A 68 -8.19 1.45 -0.61
CA ARG A 68 -8.21 2.00 -1.97
C ARG A 68 -7.73 0.98 -3.01
N LEU A 69 -6.72 0.17 -2.66
CA LEU A 69 -6.20 -0.89 -3.53
C LEU A 69 -7.11 -2.11 -3.58
N LEU A 70 -7.72 -2.50 -2.47
CA LEU A 70 -8.63 -3.64 -2.37
C LEU A 70 -9.91 -3.44 -3.19
N ARG A 71 -10.43 -2.21 -3.23
CA ARG A 71 -11.70 -1.84 -3.89
C ARG A 71 -11.55 -1.51 -5.40
N LYS A 72 -10.35 -1.61 -5.96
CA LYS A 72 -10.02 -1.17 -7.34
C LYS A 72 -10.04 -2.32 -8.33
#